data_AF-A0A1V6QK35-F1
#
_entry.id   AF-A0A1V6QK35-F1
#
_cell.length_a   1.000
_cell.length_b   1.000
_cell.length_c   1.000
_cell.angle_alpha   90.00
_cell.angle_beta   90.00
_cell.angle_gamma   90.00
#
_symmetry.space_group_name_H-M   'P 1'
#
loop_
_entity.id
_entity.type
_entity.pdbx_description
1 polymer ?
#
loop_
_entity_poly.entity_id
_entity_poly.type
_entity_poly.pdbx_seq_one_letter_code
_entity_poly.pdbx_strand_id
1 'polypeptide(L)'
;MTGFGKLALSVQKVRAAIHRRKAGAKDGPKRGSELRPNHAGLPPSSPWDLPVEIQITIFAYCGITDFHPLRLVCKAFCELLTFNEHEIVRRYLRQRRHGTLPSPIDNDRTYTRNPADDVVLLSDLFPPFKSARGGHLYTFKYLHGLRRRQMLCSRLCYYLADRILDRFVQTEPAVMRASFPTKKNERNALVKRGIASIWFHLAPLM
;
A
#
# COMPACT_ATOMS: atom_id res chain seq x y z
N MET A 1 21.16 35.04 -25.31
CA MET A 1 19.78 34.59 -25.03
C MET A 1 19.13 34.03 -26.29
N THR A 2 19.25 32.73 -26.59
CA THR A 2 18.56 32.09 -27.72
C THR A 2 18.42 30.57 -27.47
N GLY A 3 17.54 30.17 -26.54
CA GLY A 3 17.35 28.76 -26.16
C GLY A 3 15.91 28.23 -26.29
N PHE A 4 14.91 29.10 -26.33
CA PHE A 4 13.51 28.67 -26.20
C PHE A 4 12.73 28.56 -27.52
N GLY A 5 13.22 29.15 -28.62
CA GLY A 5 12.52 29.12 -29.92
C GLY A 5 12.50 27.76 -30.63
N LYS A 6 13.51 26.90 -30.41
CA LYS A 6 13.62 25.60 -31.08
C LYS A 6 12.65 24.54 -30.53
N LEU A 7 12.25 24.64 -29.26
CA LEU A 7 11.31 23.69 -28.65
C LEU A 7 9.86 23.95 -29.08
N ALA A 8 9.46 25.22 -29.24
CA ALA A 8 8.11 25.58 -29.67
C ALA A 8 7.77 25.09 -31.10
N LEU A 9 8.75 25.16 -32.01
CA LEU A 9 8.60 24.68 -33.40
C LEU A 9 8.47 23.15 -33.50
N SER A 10 9.03 22.40 -32.55
CA SER A 10 8.92 20.93 -32.48
C SER A 10 7.51 20.49 -32.06
N VAL A 11 6.93 21.15 -31.05
CA VAL A 11 5.61 20.80 -30.50
C VAL A 11 4.48 21.09 -31.50
N GLN A 12 4.60 22.17 -32.30
CA GLN A 12 3.62 22.46 -33.35
C GLN A 12 3.63 21.44 -34.50
N LYS A 13 4.81 20.95 -34.91
CA LYS A 13 4.93 19.91 -35.94
C LYS A 13 4.32 18.57 -35.50
N VAL A 14 4.46 18.21 -34.22
CA VAL A 14 3.86 16.98 -33.67
C VAL A 14 2.33 17.08 -33.59
N ARG A 15 1.77 18.23 -33.19
CA ARG A 15 0.30 18.44 -33.19
C ARG A 15 -0.31 18.41 -34.60
N ALA A 16 0.37 18.97 -35.59
CA ALA A 16 -0.11 18.96 -36.98
C ALA A 16 -0.14 17.54 -37.60
N ALA A 17 0.80 16.66 -37.23
CA ALA A 17 0.83 15.27 -37.69
C ALA A 17 -0.32 14.43 -37.11
N ILE A 18 -0.73 14.70 -35.87
CA ILE A 18 -1.83 13.98 -35.20
C ILE A 18 -3.20 14.39 -35.81
N HIS A 19 -3.39 15.66 -36.15
CA HIS A 19 -4.62 16.10 -36.82
C HIS A 19 -4.75 15.59 -38.26
N ARG A 20 -3.65 15.45 -39.02
CA ARG A 20 -3.70 14.86 -40.37
C ARG A 20 -4.11 13.39 -40.38
N ARG A 21 -3.74 12.59 -39.36
CA ARG A 21 -4.16 11.19 -39.27
C ARG A 21 -5.65 11.01 -38.96
N LYS A 22 -6.31 12.01 -38.37
CA LYS A 22 -7.74 11.94 -38.01
C LYS A 22 -8.68 12.32 -39.15
N ALA A 23 -8.18 12.97 -40.20
CA ALA A 23 -8.98 13.41 -41.35
C ALA A 23 -8.98 12.40 -42.52
N GLY A 24 -8.05 11.44 -42.56
CA GLY A 24 -7.90 10.48 -43.67
C GLY A 24 -8.59 9.11 -43.49
N ALA A 25 -9.43 8.93 -42.47
CA ALA A 25 -10.05 7.64 -42.15
C ALA A 25 -11.57 7.62 -42.38
N LYS A 26 -12.03 8.25 -43.46
CA LYS A 26 -13.40 8.16 -43.96
C LYS A 26 -13.33 7.89 -45.46
N ASP A 27 -13.56 6.63 -45.84
CA ASP A 27 -14.16 6.14 -47.10
C ASP A 27 -13.49 4.84 -47.62
N GLY A 28 -14.25 3.73 -47.60
CA GLY A 28 -13.91 2.46 -48.25
C GLY A 28 -14.61 1.22 -47.64
N PRO A 29 -15.07 0.21 -48.41
CA PRO A 29 -16.46 -0.28 -48.33
C PRO A 29 -16.71 -1.60 -47.56
N LYS A 30 -17.99 -1.77 -47.22
CA LYS A 30 -18.65 -2.92 -46.57
C LYS A 30 -18.51 -4.23 -47.36
N ARG A 31 -18.22 -5.35 -46.67
CA ARG A 31 -18.61 -6.70 -47.12
C ARG A 31 -18.87 -7.65 -45.93
N GLY A 32 -20.15 -8.04 -45.82
CA GLY A 32 -20.74 -9.29 -45.30
C GLY A 32 -20.17 -10.02 -44.07
N SER A 33 -20.99 -10.02 -43.01
CA SER A 33 -21.47 -11.19 -42.25
C SER A 33 -20.46 -12.12 -41.57
N GLU A 34 -20.38 -12.03 -40.25
CA GLU A 34 -20.91 -13.10 -39.37
C GLU A 34 -21.10 -12.56 -37.94
N LEU A 35 -22.28 -12.82 -37.39
CA LEU A 35 -22.66 -12.50 -36.02
C LEU A 35 -21.79 -13.32 -35.04
N ARG A 36 -20.89 -12.67 -34.29
CA ARG A 36 -20.46 -13.20 -32.98
C ARG A 36 -20.98 -12.30 -31.85
N PRO A 37 -21.74 -12.86 -30.90
CA PRO A 37 -22.24 -12.11 -29.76
C PRO A 37 -21.12 -11.85 -28.76
N ASN A 38 -21.14 -10.64 -28.19
CA ASN A 38 -20.70 -10.25 -26.85
C ASN A 38 -19.59 -11.11 -26.20
N HIS A 39 -18.41 -10.52 -26.06
CA HIS A 39 -17.44 -10.92 -25.03
C HIS A 39 -18.04 -10.64 -23.64
N ALA A 40 -18.94 -11.52 -23.19
CA ALA A 40 -19.14 -11.77 -21.79
C ALA A 40 -17.83 -12.35 -21.24
N GLY A 41 -17.39 -11.82 -20.09
CA GLY A 41 -16.09 -12.09 -19.48
C GLY A 41 -15.73 -13.57 -19.48
N LEU A 42 -14.70 -13.90 -20.26
CA LEU A 42 -13.98 -15.14 -20.02
C LEU A 42 -13.24 -14.94 -18.68
N PRO A 43 -13.45 -15.80 -17.67
CA PRO A 43 -12.62 -15.74 -16.47
C PRO A 43 -11.16 -15.88 -16.92
N PRO A 44 -10.22 -15.11 -16.32
CA PRO A 44 -8.81 -15.29 -16.63
C PRO A 44 -8.49 -16.77 -16.46
N SER A 45 -7.93 -17.43 -17.50
CA SER A 45 -7.62 -18.84 -17.40
C SER A 45 -6.70 -19.02 -16.19
N SER A 46 -7.14 -19.85 -15.25
CA SER A 46 -6.41 -20.09 -14.02
C SER A 46 -4.99 -20.55 -14.37
N PRO A 47 -3.94 -19.82 -13.99
CA PRO A 47 -2.56 -20.23 -14.26
C PRO A 47 -2.18 -21.56 -13.59
N TRP A 48 -3.03 -22.05 -12.68
CA TRP A 48 -2.79 -23.22 -11.85
C TRP A 48 -3.93 -24.25 -11.88
N ASP A 49 -4.90 -24.12 -12.79
CA ASP A 49 -6.13 -24.93 -12.83
C ASP A 49 -6.90 -25.00 -11.48
N LEU A 50 -6.66 -24.02 -10.60
CA LEU A 50 -7.34 -23.86 -9.32
C LEU A 50 -8.58 -22.95 -9.46
N PRO A 51 -9.65 -23.18 -8.68
CA PRO A 51 -10.76 -22.24 -8.55
C PRO A 51 -10.28 -20.83 -8.16
N VAL A 52 -10.95 -19.80 -8.68
CA VAL A 52 -10.55 -18.40 -8.48
C VAL A 52 -10.60 -18.00 -7.00
N GLU A 53 -11.52 -18.56 -6.22
CA GLU A 53 -11.69 -18.32 -4.79
C GLU A 53 -10.49 -18.83 -3.99
N ILE A 54 -9.93 -19.98 -4.40
CA ILE A 54 -8.73 -20.54 -3.78
C ILE A 54 -7.52 -19.67 -4.13
N GLN A 55 -7.41 -19.22 -5.39
CA GLN A 55 -6.34 -18.31 -5.80
C GLN A 55 -6.41 -16.97 -5.07
N ILE A 56 -7.59 -16.37 -4.91
CA ILE A 56 -7.81 -15.17 -4.10
C ILE A 56 -7.34 -15.40 -2.66
N THR A 57 -7.67 -16.56 -2.10
CA THR A 57 -7.26 -16.93 -0.73
C THR A 57 -5.74 -17.05 -0.63
N ILE A 58 -5.08 -17.70 -1.60
CA ILE A 58 -3.61 -17.79 -1.67
C ILE A 58 -2.98 -16.39 -1.73
N PHE A 59 -3.46 -15.53 -2.63
CA PHE A 59 -2.95 -14.16 -2.76
C PHE A 59 -3.23 -13.30 -1.52
N ALA A 60 -4.28 -13.58 -0.75
CA ALA A 60 -4.57 -12.88 0.50
C ALA A 60 -3.56 -13.19 1.62
N TYR A 61 -2.90 -14.37 1.58
CA TYR A 61 -1.81 -14.72 2.49
C TYR A 61 -0.49 -14.02 2.16
N CYS A 62 -0.32 -13.52 0.93
CA CYS A 62 0.86 -12.79 0.54
C CYS A 62 1.00 -11.47 1.33
N GLY A 63 2.23 -11.01 1.49
CA GLY A 63 2.54 -9.71 2.08
C GLY A 63 2.22 -8.56 1.13
N ILE A 64 2.04 -7.36 1.68
CA ILE A 64 1.73 -6.14 0.90
C ILE A 64 2.83 -5.86 -0.15
N THR A 65 4.08 -6.25 0.13
CA THR A 65 5.23 -6.12 -0.78
C THR A 65 5.20 -7.07 -1.96
N ASP A 66 4.44 -8.15 -1.88
CA ASP A 66 4.55 -9.26 -2.83
C ASP A 66 3.63 -9.05 -4.03
N PHE A 67 2.59 -8.22 -3.90
CA PHE A 67 1.64 -7.98 -4.99
C PHE A 67 2.28 -7.37 -6.24
N HIS A 68 3.28 -6.51 -6.10
CA HIS A 68 3.98 -5.93 -7.24
C HIS A 68 4.80 -6.98 -8.01
N PRO A 69 5.73 -7.73 -7.39
CA PRO A 69 6.46 -8.78 -8.10
C PRO A 69 5.53 -9.88 -8.63
N LEU A 70 4.45 -10.24 -7.91
CA LEU A 70 3.48 -11.23 -8.39
C LEU A 70 2.77 -10.80 -9.68
N ARG A 71 2.49 -9.50 -9.87
CA ARG A 71 1.95 -8.98 -11.15
C ARG A 71 2.92 -9.16 -12.32
N LEU A 72 4.22 -9.26 -12.04
CA LEU A 72 5.27 -9.37 -13.06
C LEU A 72 5.62 -10.82 -13.43
N VAL A 73 5.10 -11.81 -12.68
CA VAL A 73 5.39 -13.23 -12.91
C VAL A 73 4.86 -13.69 -14.28
N CYS A 74 3.58 -13.42 -14.56
CA CYS A 74 2.97 -13.75 -15.85
C CYS A 74 1.71 -12.92 -16.11
N LYS A 75 1.24 -12.94 -17.36
CA LYS A 75 0.03 -12.20 -17.78
C LYS A 75 -1.22 -12.64 -16.99
N ALA A 76 -1.38 -13.94 -16.76
CA ALA A 76 -2.51 -14.48 -16.01
C ALA A 76 -2.54 -13.98 -14.55
N PHE A 77 -1.38 -13.88 -13.89
CA PHE A 77 -1.31 -13.30 -12.53
C PHE A 77 -1.65 -11.81 -12.55
N CYS A 78 -1.13 -11.07 -13.53
CA CYS A 78 -1.45 -9.66 -13.68
C CYS A 78 -2.96 -9.44 -13.84
N GLU A 79 -3.62 -10.22 -14.69
CA GLU A 79 -5.07 -10.15 -14.93
C GLU A 79 -5.85 -10.54 -13.67
N LEU A 80 -5.52 -11.65 -13.03
CA LEU A 80 -6.20 -12.12 -11.83
C LEU A 80 -6.07 -11.13 -10.67
N LEU A 81 -4.85 -10.64 -10.39
CA LEU A 81 -4.60 -9.65 -9.33
C LEU A 81 -5.29 -8.33 -9.62
N THR A 82 -5.43 -7.92 -10.89
CA THR A 82 -6.08 -6.66 -11.25
C THR A 82 -7.60 -6.78 -11.19
N PHE A 83 -8.16 -7.88 -11.68
CA PHE A 83 -9.61 -8.10 -11.69
C PHE A 83 -10.16 -8.36 -10.27
N ASN A 84 -9.45 -9.14 -9.47
CA ASN A 84 -9.89 -9.54 -8.13
C ASN A 84 -9.27 -8.69 -7.01
N GLU A 85 -8.67 -7.53 -7.35
CA GLU A 85 -7.96 -6.66 -6.40
C GLU A 85 -8.79 -6.39 -5.14
N HIS A 86 -10.07 -6.03 -5.31
CA HIS A 86 -10.96 -5.71 -4.21
C HIS A 86 -11.21 -6.88 -3.26
N GLU A 87 -11.40 -8.07 -3.80
CA GLU A 87 -11.71 -9.25 -2.99
C GLU A 87 -10.47 -9.79 -2.29
N ILE A 88 -9.31 -9.77 -2.95
CA ILE A 88 -8.02 -10.11 -2.34
C ILE A 88 -7.74 -9.20 -1.14
N VAL A 89 -7.91 -7.88 -1.29
CA VAL A 89 -7.64 -6.93 -0.21
C VAL A 89 -8.64 -7.10 0.96
N ARG A 90 -9.92 -7.35 0.66
CA ARG A 90 -10.90 -7.67 1.71
C ARG A 90 -10.51 -8.95 2.45
N ARG A 91 -10.17 -10.01 1.73
CA ARG A 91 -9.76 -11.29 2.31
C ARG A 91 -8.49 -11.15 3.15
N TYR A 92 -7.51 -10.38 2.67
CA TYR A 92 -6.28 -10.03 3.38
C TYR A 92 -6.55 -9.40 4.75
N LEU A 93 -7.50 -8.44 4.81
CA LEU A 93 -7.88 -7.77 6.06
C LEU A 93 -8.71 -8.69 6.98
N ARG A 94 -9.62 -9.47 6.42
CA ARG A 94 -10.43 -10.45 7.18
C ARG A 94 -9.58 -11.50 7.86
N GLN A 95 -8.60 -12.06 7.15
CA GLN A 95 -7.71 -13.09 7.70
C GLN A 95 -6.95 -12.57 8.91
N ARG A 96 -6.48 -11.31 8.86
CA ARG A 96 -5.78 -10.66 9.99
C ARG A 96 -6.71 -10.22 11.11
N ARG A 97 -8.02 -10.12 10.85
CA ARG A 97 -9.06 -9.88 11.85
C ARG A 97 -9.63 -11.18 12.47
N HIS A 98 -8.96 -12.31 12.32
CA HIS A 98 -9.48 -13.62 12.72
C HIS A 98 -10.88 -13.95 12.14
N GLY A 99 -11.21 -13.43 10.95
CA GLY A 99 -12.41 -13.81 10.18
C GLY A 99 -13.48 -12.73 10.01
N THR A 100 -13.47 -11.65 10.81
CA THR A 100 -14.51 -10.61 10.73
C THR A 100 -14.16 -9.53 9.70
N LEU A 101 -15.15 -9.13 8.88
CA LEU A 101 -15.07 -7.93 8.05
C LEU A 101 -15.24 -6.69 8.95
N PRO A 102 -14.71 -5.52 8.58
CA PRO A 102 -15.10 -4.28 9.23
C PRO A 102 -16.61 -4.07 9.09
N SER A 103 -17.36 -4.41 10.12
CA SER A 103 -18.70 -3.92 10.32
C SER A 103 -18.58 -2.52 10.91
N PRO A 104 -19.24 -1.50 10.34
CA PRO A 104 -19.36 -0.18 10.96
C PRO A 104 -20.05 -0.20 12.34
N ILE A 105 -20.60 -1.35 12.76
CA ILE A 105 -21.55 -1.48 13.87
C ILE A 105 -20.93 -2.18 15.09
N ASP A 106 -19.83 -2.93 14.92
CA ASP A 106 -19.18 -3.60 16.06
C ASP A 106 -18.15 -2.68 16.73
N ASN A 107 -18.50 -2.29 17.95
CA ASN A 107 -17.64 -1.52 18.87
C ASN A 107 -16.73 -2.40 19.73
N ASP A 108 -16.98 -3.73 19.76
CA ASP A 108 -16.13 -4.66 20.49
C ASP A 108 -14.90 -5.02 19.65
N ARG A 109 -13.84 -4.24 19.81
CA ARG A 109 -12.58 -4.42 19.07
C ARG A 109 -11.44 -4.67 20.04
N THR A 110 -11.02 -5.93 20.11
CA THR A 110 -9.85 -6.33 20.89
C THR A 110 -8.63 -6.34 19.97
N TYR A 111 -7.80 -5.31 20.06
CA TYR A 111 -6.53 -5.26 19.34
C TYR A 111 -5.45 -5.92 20.19
N THR A 112 -4.71 -6.87 19.63
CA THR A 112 -3.52 -7.40 20.29
C THR A 112 -2.28 -6.65 19.84
N ARG A 113 -1.20 -6.77 20.60
CA ARG A 113 0.11 -6.25 20.20
C ARG A 113 0.79 -7.23 19.25
N ASN A 114 0.13 -7.56 18.13
CA ASN A 114 0.65 -8.40 17.06
C ASN A 114 0.88 -7.50 15.83
N PRO A 115 2.02 -7.58 15.12
CA PRO A 115 2.25 -6.80 13.90
C PRO A 115 1.16 -6.96 12.83
N ALA A 116 0.48 -8.12 12.79
CA ALA A 116 -0.65 -8.33 11.89
C ALA A 116 -1.86 -7.42 12.20
N ASP A 117 -2.04 -7.05 13.48
CA ASP A 117 -3.18 -6.28 13.99
C ASP A 117 -3.01 -4.77 13.76
N ASP A 118 -1.80 -4.29 13.55
CA ASP A 118 -1.54 -2.89 13.24
C ASP A 118 -2.20 -2.44 11.93
N VAL A 119 -2.11 -3.29 10.90
CA VAL A 119 -2.75 -3.02 9.62
C VAL A 119 -4.27 -3.01 9.78
N VAL A 120 -4.79 -3.85 10.69
CA VAL A 120 -6.20 -3.89 11.05
C VAL A 120 -6.62 -2.60 11.75
N LEU A 121 -5.89 -2.18 12.80
CA LEU A 121 -6.12 -0.93 13.51
C LEU A 121 -6.09 0.27 12.57
N LEU A 122 -5.06 0.37 11.73
CA LEU A 122 -4.95 1.46 10.75
C LEU A 122 -6.10 1.42 9.74
N SER A 123 -6.57 0.24 9.35
CA SER A 123 -7.70 0.12 8.44
C SER A 123 -9.03 0.55 9.06
N ASP A 124 -9.17 0.44 10.39
CA ASP A 124 -10.33 0.95 11.12
C ASP A 124 -10.28 2.46 11.30
N LEU A 125 -9.10 3.01 11.59
CA LEU A 125 -8.89 4.46 11.76
C LEU A 125 -8.97 5.23 10.44
N PHE A 126 -8.54 4.60 9.34
CA PHE A 126 -8.45 5.22 8.03
C PHE A 126 -9.18 4.37 6.99
N PRO A 127 -10.53 4.27 7.05
CA PRO A 127 -11.28 3.46 6.10
C PRO A 127 -11.07 3.95 4.66
N PRO A 128 -11.14 3.05 3.66
CA PRO A 128 -10.96 3.43 2.26
C PRO A 128 -12.13 4.27 1.76
N PHE A 129 -11.89 5.03 0.69
CA PHE A 129 -12.91 5.85 0.03
C PHE A 129 -14.15 5.02 -0.32
N LYS A 130 -15.31 5.66 -0.20
CA LYS A 130 -16.59 5.06 -0.58
C LYS A 130 -16.78 5.20 -2.10
N SER A 131 -17.19 4.11 -2.74
CA SER A 131 -17.62 4.10 -4.14
C SER A 131 -18.93 4.87 -4.30
N ALA A 132 -19.14 5.47 -5.48
CA ALA A 132 -20.40 6.10 -5.85
C ALA A 132 -21.60 5.13 -5.78
N ARG A 133 -21.35 3.82 -5.93
CA ARG A 133 -22.36 2.75 -5.83
C ARG A 133 -22.62 2.27 -4.39
N GLY A 134 -22.05 2.95 -3.40
CA GLY A 134 -22.02 2.48 -2.02
C GLY A 134 -20.95 1.40 -1.81
N GLY A 135 -20.32 1.41 -0.63
CA GLY A 135 -19.29 0.44 -0.25
C GLY A 135 -17.86 0.96 -0.36
N HIS A 136 -16.97 0.28 0.36
CA HIS A 136 -15.57 0.66 0.56
C HIS A 136 -14.65 0.12 -0.55
N LEU A 137 -13.81 0.98 -1.12
CA LEU A 137 -12.87 0.66 -2.20
C LEU A 137 -11.55 0.10 -1.64
N TYR A 138 -11.56 -1.19 -1.36
CA TYR A 138 -10.39 -1.94 -0.91
C TYR A 138 -9.43 -2.16 -2.09
N THR A 139 -8.29 -1.49 -2.13
CA THR A 139 -7.31 -1.57 -3.23
C THR A 139 -5.91 -1.91 -2.70
N PHE A 140 -5.02 -2.41 -3.55
CA PHE A 140 -3.61 -2.57 -3.20
C PHE A 140 -2.98 -1.23 -2.88
N LYS A 141 -3.39 -0.16 -3.58
CA LYS A 141 -2.99 1.21 -3.26
C LYS A 141 -3.37 1.60 -1.82
N TYR A 142 -4.56 1.19 -1.38
CA TYR A 142 -5.01 1.41 -0.02
C TYR A 142 -4.14 0.67 1.00
N LEU A 143 -3.89 -0.64 0.81
CA LEU A 143 -2.99 -1.40 1.70
C LEU A 143 -1.58 -0.81 1.76
N HIS A 144 -1.03 -0.42 0.61
CA HIS A 144 0.26 0.25 0.54
C HIS A 144 0.24 1.60 1.29
N GLY A 145 -0.87 2.32 1.22
CA GLY A 145 -1.10 3.53 2.01
C GLY A 145 -1.10 3.28 3.51
N LEU A 146 -1.75 2.21 3.98
CA LEU A 146 -1.72 1.81 5.40
C LEU A 146 -0.31 1.48 5.85
N ARG A 147 0.42 0.63 5.10
CA ARG A 147 1.82 0.29 5.42
C ARG A 147 2.72 1.53 5.47
N ARG A 148 2.53 2.46 4.53
CA ARG A 148 3.28 3.73 4.54
C ARG A 148 3.00 4.55 5.80
N ARG A 149 1.74 4.62 6.23
CA ARG A 149 1.36 5.31 7.48
C ARG A 149 1.98 4.62 8.70
N GLN A 150 1.93 3.29 8.77
CA GLN A 150 2.56 2.51 9.84
C GLN A 150 4.06 2.84 9.97
N MET A 151 4.78 2.82 8.84
CA MET A 151 6.20 3.19 8.78
C MET A 151 6.46 4.64 9.23
N LEU A 152 5.60 5.57 8.84
CA LEU A 152 5.72 6.98 9.26
C LEU A 152 5.45 7.15 10.75
N CYS A 153 4.40 6.52 11.29
CA CYS A 153 4.11 6.52 12.72
C CYS A 153 5.27 5.93 13.52
N SER A 154 5.82 4.79 13.10
CA SER A 154 6.99 4.18 13.73
C SER A 154 8.22 5.11 13.72
N ARG A 155 8.49 5.79 12.60
CA ARG A 155 9.57 6.79 12.52
C ARG A 155 9.32 7.99 13.45
N LEU A 156 8.09 8.47 13.54
CA LEU A 156 7.74 9.55 14.46
C LEU A 156 7.93 9.12 15.93
N CYS A 157 7.50 7.91 16.29
CA CYS A 157 7.73 7.35 17.62
C CYS A 157 9.22 7.25 17.95
N TYR A 158 10.07 6.90 16.97
CA TYR A 158 11.52 6.90 17.14
C TYR A 158 12.06 8.30 17.46
N TYR A 159 11.68 9.32 16.67
CA TYR A 159 12.11 10.69 16.92
C TYR A 159 11.60 11.25 18.25
N LEU A 160 10.38 10.87 18.66
CA LEU A 160 9.85 11.23 19.98
C LEU A 160 10.67 10.58 21.10
N ALA A 161 10.99 9.29 20.98
CA ALA A 161 11.82 8.57 21.94
C ALA A 161 13.22 9.21 22.07
N ASP A 162 13.83 9.56 20.95
CA ASP A 162 15.12 10.27 20.87
C ASP A 162 15.05 11.61 21.60
N ARG A 163 14.04 12.44 21.32
CA ARG A 163 13.87 13.76 21.96
C ARG A 163 13.56 13.69 23.44
N ILE A 164 12.75 12.72 23.88
CA ILE A 164 12.44 12.51 25.30
C ILE A 164 13.73 12.16 26.05
N LEU A 165 14.55 11.27 25.48
CA LEU A 165 15.76 10.83 26.14
C LEU A 165 16.87 11.90 26.12
N ASP A 166 17.02 12.63 25.01
CA ASP A 166 17.89 13.81 24.91
C ASP A 166 17.55 14.84 25.98
N ARG A 167 16.25 15.13 26.18
CA ARG A 167 15.81 16.06 27.21
C ARG A 167 16.12 15.51 28.60
N PHE A 168 15.79 14.24 28.87
CA PHE A 168 16.08 13.60 30.15
C PHE A 168 17.56 13.67 30.52
N VAL A 169 18.44 13.39 29.54
CA VAL A 169 19.91 13.51 29.65
C VAL A 169 20.34 14.93 30.05
N GLN A 170 19.66 15.97 29.56
CA GLN A 170 19.99 17.36 29.85
C GLN A 170 19.43 17.83 31.20
N THR A 171 18.19 17.48 31.55
CA THR A 171 17.54 17.93 32.80
C THR A 171 18.00 17.19 34.04
N GLU A 172 18.40 15.92 33.93
CA GLU A 172 18.74 15.07 35.07
C GLU A 172 20.22 14.64 35.07
N PRO A 173 21.18 15.58 35.09
CA PRO A 173 22.60 15.25 35.06
C PRO A 173 23.06 14.49 36.31
N ALA A 174 22.35 14.65 37.44
CA ALA A 174 22.68 13.97 38.70
C ALA A 174 22.36 12.48 38.63
N VAL A 175 21.16 12.10 38.18
CA VAL A 175 20.77 10.71 37.89
C VAL A 175 21.71 10.13 36.83
N MET A 176 22.04 10.92 35.81
CA MET A 176 22.99 10.56 34.76
C MET A 176 24.44 10.33 35.23
N ARG A 177 24.84 10.88 36.37
CA ARG A 177 26.16 10.64 36.96
C ARG A 177 26.15 9.50 37.96
N ALA A 178 25.05 9.33 38.69
CA ALA A 178 24.89 8.28 39.70
C ALA A 178 24.65 6.89 39.08
N SER A 179 23.90 6.81 37.98
CA SER A 179 23.48 5.53 37.39
C SER A 179 24.33 5.07 36.21
N PHE A 180 25.29 5.88 35.72
CA PHE A 180 25.93 5.66 34.42
C PHE A 180 27.45 5.60 34.50
N PRO A 181 28.07 4.66 33.76
CA PRO A 181 29.52 4.49 33.73
C PRO A 181 30.26 5.70 33.13
N THR A 182 31.52 5.88 33.54
CA THR A 182 32.41 6.99 33.17
C THR A 182 32.78 7.01 31.68
N LYS A 183 32.62 5.90 30.96
CA LYS A 183 32.98 5.78 29.53
C LYS A 183 31.87 6.27 28.60
N LYS A 184 32.21 7.16 27.68
CA LYS A 184 31.31 7.74 26.65
C LYS A 184 30.55 6.68 25.83
N ASN A 185 31.22 5.56 25.50
CA ASN A 185 30.63 4.50 24.68
C ASN A 185 29.49 3.76 25.40
N GLU A 186 29.64 3.51 26.69
CA GLU A 186 28.64 2.81 27.50
C GLU A 186 27.41 3.70 27.75
N ARG A 187 27.62 5.01 27.93
CA ARG A 187 26.53 6.01 27.94
C ARG A 187 25.74 6.01 26.63
N ASN A 188 26.43 6.04 25.49
CA ASN A 188 25.76 6.01 24.18
C ASN A 188 24.97 4.72 23.95
N ALA A 189 25.49 3.58 24.41
CA ALA A 189 24.79 2.30 24.32
C ALA A 189 23.51 2.30 25.18
N LEU A 190 23.57 2.87 26.37
CA LEU A 190 22.42 2.97 27.26
C LEU A 190 21.36 3.94 26.71
N VAL A 191 21.78 5.06 26.13
CA VAL A 191 20.87 5.99 25.42
C VAL A 191 20.16 5.26 24.28
N LYS A 192 20.90 4.52 23.43
CA LYS A 192 20.28 3.71 22.37
C LYS A 192 19.29 2.68 22.90
N ARG A 193 19.59 2.04 24.03
CA ARG A 193 18.69 1.09 24.69
C ARG A 193 17.44 1.77 25.24
N GLY A 194 17.57 2.96 25.81
CA GLY A 194 16.44 3.78 26.27
C GLY A 194 15.52 4.17 25.12
N ILE A 195 16.09 4.67 24.01
CA ILE A 195 15.35 4.99 22.78
C ILE A 195 14.63 3.75 22.29
N ALA A 196 15.31 2.61 22.18
CA ALA A 196 14.72 1.36 21.72
C ALA A 196 13.56 0.89 22.62
N SER A 197 13.68 1.04 23.94
CA SER A 197 12.62 0.69 24.89
C SER A 197 11.40 1.58 24.71
N ILE A 198 11.58 2.90 24.71
CA ILE A 198 10.48 3.87 24.54
C ILE A 198 9.83 3.67 23.16
N TRP A 199 10.65 3.53 22.12
CA TRP A 199 10.19 3.29 20.75
C TRP A 199 9.40 1.99 20.67
N PHE A 200 9.85 0.90 21.29
CA PHE A 200 9.11 -0.36 21.34
C PHE A 200 7.71 -0.15 21.91
N HIS A 201 7.57 0.57 23.02
CA HIS A 201 6.29 0.85 23.67
C HIS A 201 5.36 1.79 22.88
N LEU A 202 5.93 2.72 22.11
CA LEU A 202 5.15 3.72 21.36
C LEU A 202 4.85 3.30 19.92
N ALA A 203 5.70 2.49 19.31
CA ALA A 203 5.63 2.20 17.89
C ALA A 203 4.57 1.15 17.58
N PRO A 204 3.88 1.28 16.43
CA PRO A 204 3.18 0.16 15.82
C PRO A 204 4.20 -0.97 15.55
N LEU A 205 3.84 -2.21 15.87
CA LEU A 205 4.66 -3.39 15.57
C LEU A 205 4.71 -3.67 14.06
N MET A 206 5.92 -3.65 13.51
CA MET A 206 6.19 -3.93 12.09
C MET A 206 6.44 -5.40 11.83
#